data_AF-S0G6F8-F1
#
_entry.id   AF-S0G6F8-F1
#
_cell.length_a   1.000
_cell.length_b   1.000
_cell.length_c   1.000
_cell.angle_alpha   90.00
_cell.angle_beta   90.00
_cell.angle_gamma   90.00
#
_symmetry.space_group_name_H-M   'P 1'
#
loop_
_entity.id
_entity.type
_entity.pdbx_description
1 polymer ?
#
loop_
_entity_poly.entity_id
_entity_poly.type
_entity_poly.pdbx_seq_one_letter_code
_entity_poly.pdbx_strand_id
1 'polypeptide(L)' 'MPSEPTEKIYELITMNRQIGHTYTVKMKDIPSPFIGVPVGSTNDPDKFVMDLTNTDPDEENRIIEGNIADIEYMEKC' A
#
# COMPACT_ATOMS: atom_id res chain seq x y z
N MET A 1 18.39 -10.70 0.94
CA MET A 1 17.59 -10.90 2.16
C MET A 1 16.83 -9.62 2.38
N PRO A 2 15.49 -9.62 2.30
CA PRO A 2 14.71 -8.45 2.63
C PRO A 2 15.03 -8.04 4.08
N SER A 3 15.22 -6.76 4.33
CA SER A 3 15.42 -6.23 5.67
C SER A 3 14.15 -6.49 6.51
N GLU A 4 14.28 -6.83 7.80
CA GLU A 4 13.14 -7.10 8.71
C GLU A 4 11.93 -6.13 8.61
N PRO A 5 12.10 -4.82 8.32
CA PRO A 5 10.96 -3.91 8.12
C PRO A 5 10.12 -4.26 6.87
N THR A 6 10.77 -4.76 5.81
CA THR A 6 10.13 -5.13 4.56
C THR A 6 9.22 -6.34 4.76
N GLU A 7 9.69 -7.39 5.44
CA GLU A 7 8.88 -8.59 5.72
C GLU A 7 7.59 -8.27 6.50
N LYS A 8 7.65 -7.35 7.47
CA LYS A 8 6.47 -6.89 8.20
C LYS A 8 5.47 -6.15 7.31
N ILE A 9 5.94 -5.35 6.36
CA ILE A 9 5.07 -4.64 5.42
C ILE A 9 4.39 -5.64 4.47
N TYR A 10 5.12 -6.66 3.99
CA TYR A 10 4.57 -7.76 3.19
C TYR A 10 3.42 -8.47 3.92
N GLU A 11 3.64 -8.83 5.19
CA GLU A 11 2.62 -9.50 6.01
C GLU A 11 1.38 -8.61 6.17
N LEU A 12 1.57 -7.33 6.51
CA LEU A 12 0.48 -6.37 6.68
C LEU A 12 -0.36 -6.23 5.40
N ILE A 13 0.25 -6.02 4.24
CA ILE A 13 -0.44 -5.86 2.95
C ILE A 13 -1.20 -7.14 2.57
N THR A 14 -0.60 -8.30 2.81
CA THR A 14 -1.21 -9.60 2.50
C THR A 14 -2.45 -9.84 3.36
N MET A 15 -2.34 -9.58 4.66
CA MET A 15 -3.47 -9.73 5.60
C MET A 15 -4.56 -8.68 5.36
N ASN A 16 -4.18 -7.46 4.94
CA ASN A 16 -5.14 -6.38 4.78
C ASN A 16 -6.17 -6.63 3.68
N ARG A 17 -5.89 -7.53 2.73
CA ARG A 17 -6.87 -8.00 1.74
C ARG A 17 -8.14 -8.59 2.37
N GLN A 18 -8.04 -9.18 3.57
CA GLN A 18 -9.18 -9.75 4.29
C GLN A 18 -9.88 -8.73 5.19
N ILE A 19 -9.13 -7.74 5.68
CA ILE A 19 -9.59 -6.83 6.74
C ILE A 19 -10.09 -5.50 6.17
N GLY A 20 -9.45 -4.99 5.12
CA GLY A 20 -9.81 -3.73 4.46
C GLY A 20 -9.50 -2.48 5.28
N HIS A 21 -8.42 -2.48 6.08
CA HIS A 21 -8.02 -1.29 6.83
C HIS A 21 -7.34 -0.24 5.94
N THR A 22 -7.57 1.03 6.28
CA THR A 22 -6.90 2.17 5.68
C THR A 22 -5.53 2.38 6.31
N TYR A 23 -4.53 2.66 5.47
CA TYR A 23 -3.16 2.95 5.85
C TYR A 23 -2.68 4.22 5.14
N THR A 24 -1.76 4.91 5.81
CA THR A 24 -0.87 5.90 5.20
C THR A 24 0.37 5.18 4.69
N VAL A 25 0.62 5.23 3.38
CA VAL A 25 1.73 4.57 2.70
C VAL A 25 2.65 5.63 2.08
N LYS A 26 3.93 5.63 2.45
CA LYS A 26 4.95 6.48 1.84
C LYS A 26 5.88 5.62 0.99
N MET A 27 6.05 6.01 -0.26
CA MET A 27 7.01 5.38 -1.18
C MET A 27 8.32 6.18 -1.16
N LYS A 28 9.46 5.49 -1.35
CA LYS A 28 10.79 6.11 -1.38
C LYS A 28 10.93 7.18 -2.47
N ASP A 29 10.38 6.91 -3.65
CA ASP A 29 10.52 7.77 -4.84
C ASP A 29 9.37 8.79 -5.00
N ILE A 30 8.35 8.73 -4.15
CA ILE A 30 7.18 9.62 -4.26
C ILE A 30 7.16 10.61 -3.09
N PRO A 31 7.16 11.93 -3.35
CA PRO A 31 7.29 12.94 -2.30
C PRO A 31 6.10 12.98 -1.34
N SER A 32 4.91 12.62 -1.78
CA SER A 32 3.69 12.63 -0.96
C SER A 32 3.31 11.21 -0.51
N PRO A 33 2.87 11.03 0.75
CA PRO A 33 2.25 9.78 1.17
C PRO A 33 0.85 9.64 0.56
N PHE A 34 0.41 8.41 0.45
CA PHE A 34 -0.93 8.02 0.02
C PHE A 34 -1.74 7.56 1.21
N ILE A 35 -3.05 7.73 1.15
CA ILE A 35 -3.98 7.20 2.16
C ILE A 35 -5.00 6.34 1.44
N GLY A 36 -5.08 5.07 1.82
CA GLY A 36 -5.95 4.12 1.14
C GLY A 36 -5.89 2.72 1.74
N VAL A 37 -6.52 1.77 1.06
CA VAL A 37 -6.54 0.36 1.46
C VAL A 37 -5.54 -0.41 0.59
N PRO A 38 -4.30 -0.66 1.06
CA PRO A 38 -3.34 -1.47 0.32
C PRO A 38 -3.69 -2.96 0.45
N VAL A 39 -3.70 -3.66 -0.67
CA VAL A 39 -3.91 -5.11 -0.76
C VAL A 39 -2.87 -5.73 -1.68
N GLY A 40 -2.43 -6.95 -1.37
CA GLY A 40 -1.48 -7.66 -2.24
C GLY A 40 -2.08 -7.89 -3.65
N SER A 41 -1.28 -7.68 -4.70
CA SER A 41 -1.69 -7.95 -6.07
C SER A 41 -1.97 -9.45 -6.27
N THR A 42 -2.95 -9.79 -7.09
CA THR A 42 -3.24 -11.20 -7.44
C THR A 42 -2.22 -11.80 -8.38
N ASN A 43 -1.57 -10.96 -9.19
CA ASN A 43 -0.72 -11.40 -10.30
C ASN A 43 0.76 -11.43 -9.93
N ASP A 44 1.15 -10.70 -8.87
CA ASP A 44 2.54 -10.53 -8.46
C ASP A 44 2.60 -10.37 -6.93
N PRO A 45 3.22 -11.32 -6.19
CA PRO A 45 3.30 -11.26 -4.73
C PRO A 45 4.18 -10.12 -4.22
N ASP A 46 5.07 -9.57 -5.06
CA ASP A 46 5.97 -8.47 -4.69
C ASP A 46 5.32 -7.09 -4.89
N LYS A 47 4.06 -7.07 -5.37
CA LYS A 47 3.32 -5.85 -5.63
C LYS A 47 2.07 -5.74 -4.79
N PHE A 48 1.65 -4.50 -4.60
CA PHE A 48 0.39 -4.17 -3.96
C PHE A 48 -0.43 -3.25 -4.85
N VAL A 49 -1.74 -3.32 -4.65
CA VAL A 49 -2.74 -2.46 -5.23
C VAL A 49 -3.35 -1.66 -4.08
N MET A 50 -3.52 -0.36 -4.24
CA MET A 50 -4.11 0.48 -3.21
C MET A 50 -5.28 1.25 -3.77
N ASP A 51 -6.41 1.14 -3.09
CA ASP A 51 -7.60 1.95 -3.34
C ASP A 51 -7.51 3.23 -2.52
N LEU A 52 -7.34 4.37 -3.18
CA LEU A 52 -7.15 5.66 -2.51
C LEU A 52 -8.47 6.17 -1.94
N THR A 53 -8.45 6.56 -0.66
CA THR A 53 -9.63 7.09 0.04
C THR A 53 -9.59 8.61 0.25
N ASN A 54 -8.48 9.26 -0.12
CA ASN A 54 -8.25 10.70 0.07
C ASN A 54 -8.24 11.47 -1.27
N THR A 55 -8.72 10.87 -2.34
CA THR A 55 -9.00 11.60 -3.58
C THR A 55 -10.35 12.30 -3.45
N ASP A 56 -10.44 13.52 -3.98
CA ASP A 56 -11.70 14.26 -4.05
C ASP A 56 -12.83 13.33 -4.56
N PRO A 57 -14.08 13.49 -4.10
CA PRO A 57 -15.20 12.65 -4.56
C PRO A 57 -15.44 12.72 -6.09
N ASP A 58 -14.84 13.71 -6.77
CA ASP A 58 -14.87 13.88 -8.22
C ASP A 58 -13.67 13.22 -8.94
N GLU A 59 -12.62 12.82 -8.23
CA GLU A 59 -11.55 11.99 -8.76
C GLU A 59 -11.93 10.51 -8.58
N GLU A 60 -12.29 9.84 -9.70
CA GLU A 60 -12.50 8.39 -9.75
C GLU A 60 -11.47 7.67 -8.88
N ASN A 61 -11.94 6.82 -7.94
CA ASN A 61 -11.10 6.00 -7.05
C ASN A 61 -9.81 5.57 -7.75
N ARG A 62 -8.71 6.23 -7.43
CA ARG A 62 -7.44 5.99 -8.12
C ARG A 62 -6.83 4.74 -7.53
N ILE A 63 -6.82 3.69 -8.33
CA ILE A 63 -6.11 2.46 -8.02
C ILE A 63 -4.63 2.66 -8.36
N ILE A 64 -3.76 2.58 -7.36
CA ILE A 64 -2.31 2.63 -7.55
C ILE A 64 -1.73 1.23 -7.41
N GLU A 65 -0.91 0.81 -8.38
CA GLU A 65 -0.07 -0.38 -8.27
C GLU A 65 1.38 0.03 -7.96
N GLY A 66 1.98 -0.58 -6.94
CA GLY A 66 3.35 -0.31 -6.52
C GLY A 66 4.09 -1.56 -6.06
N ASN A 67 5.42 -1.50 -6.04
CA ASN A 67 6.25 -2.57 -5.48
C ASN A 67 6.35 -2.41 -3.96
N ILE A 68 6.17 -3.50 -3.22
CA ILE A 68 6.21 -3.49 -1.75
C ILE A 68 7.62 -3.11 -1.24
N ALA A 69 8.67 -3.46 -1.98
CA ALA A 69 10.05 -3.12 -1.64
C ALA A 69 10.35 -1.61 -1.71
N ASP A 70 9.53 -0.84 -2.43
CA ASP A 70 9.67 0.61 -2.60
C ASP A 70 8.94 1.41 -1.52
N ILE A 71 8.22 0.74 -0.62
CA ILE A 71 7.60 1.36 0.54
C ILE A 71 8.71 1.78 1.52
N GLU A 72 8.70 3.06 1.87
CA GLU A 72 9.56 3.65 2.89
C GLU A 72 8.98 3.39 4.28
N TYR A 73 7.69 3.66 4.47
CA TYR A 73 6.94 3.30 5.67
C TYR A 73 5.45 3.11 5.38
N MET A 74 4.79 2.37 6.28
CA MET A 74 3.35 2.18 6.28
C MET A 74 2.80 2.27 7.70
N GLU A 75 1.78 3.09 7.92
CA GLU A 75 1.17 3.34 9.22
C GLU A 75 -0.36 3.23 9.13
N LYS A 76 -0.99 2.60 10.12
CA LYS A 76 -2.45 2.46 10.16
C LYS A 76 -3.10 3.80 10.52
N CYS A 77 -4.13 4.20 9.78
CA CYS A 77 -4.93 5.40 10.08
C CYS A 77 -5.84 5.21 11.30
#